data_AF-A0A7G9YL46-F1
#
_entry.id   AF-A0A7G9YL46-F1
#
_cell.length_a   1.000
_cell.length_b   1.000
_cell.length_c   1.000
_cell.angle_alpha   90.00
_cell.angle_beta   90.00
_cell.angle_gamma   90.00
#
_symmetry.space_group_name_H-M   'P 1'
#
loop_
_entity.id
_entity.type
_entity.pdbx_description
1 polymer ?
#
loop_
_entity_poly.entity_id
_entity_poly.type
_entity_poly.pdbx_seq_one_letter_code
_entity_poly.pdbx_strand_id
1 'polypeptide(L)' 'MKWIDPIVEDVRTVRENLWEACGYDLDRLCEMLREGQASHSSRVVTKAELSRRHTRR' A
#
# COMPACT_ATOMS: atom_id res chain seq x y z
N MET A 1 -2.78 -18.01 25.24
CA MET A 1 -3.47 -17.60 24.00
C MET A 1 -2.91 -16.23 23.62
N LYS A 2 -2.37 -16.06 22.40
CA LYS A 2 -1.80 -14.77 21.97
C LYS A 2 -2.95 -13.89 21.51
N TRP A 3 -3.11 -12.70 22.09
CA TRP A 3 -4.09 -11.73 21.59
C TRP A 3 -3.69 -11.33 20.16
N ILE A 4 -4.66 -11.35 19.25
CA ILE A 4 -4.50 -10.95 17.86
C ILE A 4 -5.35 -9.70 17.67
N ASP A 5 -4.71 -8.63 17.23
CA ASP A 5 -5.39 -7.40 16.86
C ASP A 5 -6.19 -7.65 15.57
N PRO A 6 -7.53 -7.44 15.58
CA PRO A 6 -8.37 -7.70 14.41
C PRO A 6 -7.98 -6.86 13.19
N ILE A 7 -7.47 -5.63 13.39
CA ILE A 7 -7.00 -4.78 12.29
C ILE A 7 -5.75 -5.39 11.65
N VAL A 8 -4.86 -5.96 12.47
CA VAL A 8 -3.65 -6.62 11.97
C VAL A 8 -4.00 -7.90 11.21
N GLU A 9 -5.03 -8.62 11.64
CA GLU A 9 -5.55 -9.79 10.93
C GLU A 9 -6.11 -9.40 9.55
N ASP A 10 -6.96 -8.37 9.49
CA ASP A 10 -7.51 -7.87 8.22
C ASP A 10 -6.41 -7.43 7.26
N VAL A 11 -5.41 -6.67 7.75
CA VAL A 11 -4.26 -6.25 6.93
C VAL A 11 -3.48 -7.44 6.38
N ARG A 12 -3.31 -8.50 7.17
CA ARG A 12 -2.62 -9.71 6.72
C ARG A 12 -3.41 -10.45 5.66
N THR A 13 -4.72 -10.57 5.86
CA THR A 13 -5.63 -11.21 4.90
C THR A 13 -5.61 -10.46 3.57
N VAL A 14 -5.73 -9.13 3.58
CA VAL A 14 -5.64 -8.32 2.36
C VAL A 14 -4.29 -8.49 1.68
N ARG A 15 -3.19 -8.48 2.46
CA ARG A 15 -1.84 -8.66 1.89
C ARG A 15 -1.69 -10.03 1.22
N GLU A 16 -2.20 -11.09 1.84
CA GLU A 16 -2.12 -12.44 1.28
C GLU A 16 -2.91 -12.54 -0.02
N ASN A 17 -4.14 -12.01 -0.04
CA ASN A 17 -4.97 -12.00 -1.24
C ASN A 17 -4.32 -11.26 -2.41
N LEU A 18 -3.65 -10.12 -2.15
CA LEU A 18 -2.91 -9.38 -3.17
C LEU A 18 -1.69 -10.17 -3.65
N TRP A 19 -1.02 -10.88 -2.74
CA TRP A 19 0.15 -11.68 -3.08
C TRP A 19 -0.19 -12.88 -3.94
N GLU A 20 -1.26 -13.60 -3.58
CA GLU A 20 -1.82 -14.70 -4.34
C GLU A 20 -2.31 -14.25 -5.73
N ALA A 21 -3.02 -13.12 -5.81
CA ALA A 21 -3.49 -12.57 -7.09
C ALA A 21 -2.35 -12.25 -8.07
N CYS A 22 -1.17 -11.91 -7.55
CA CYS A 22 0.03 -11.68 -8.36
C CYS A 22 0.84 -12.96 -8.63
N GLY A 23 0.40 -14.13 -8.15
CA GLY A 23 1.12 -15.39 -8.29
C GLY A 23 2.39 -15.44 -7.45
N TYR A 24 2.41 -14.75 -6.30
CA TYR A 24 3.58 -14.65 -5.41
C TYR A 24 4.82 -14.02 -6.09
N ASP A 25 4.59 -13.22 -7.12
CA ASP A 25 5.62 -12.50 -7.87
C ASP A 25 5.69 -11.03 -7.40
N LEU A 26 6.87 -10.62 -6.94
CA LEU A 26 7.10 -9.28 -6.41
C LEU A 26 7.00 -8.19 -7.46
N ASP A 27 7.52 -8.45 -8.65
CA ASP A 27 7.54 -7.47 -9.72
C ASP A 27 6.11 -7.23 -10.22
N ARG A 28 5.32 -8.29 -10.37
CA ARG A 28 3.88 -8.19 -10.68
C ARG A 28 3.09 -7.46 -9.61
N LEU A 29 3.35 -7.73 -8.33
CA LEU A 29 2.71 -6.99 -7.24
C LEU A 29 3.03 -5.50 -7.35
N CYS A 30 4.29 -5.14 -7.58
CA CYS A 30 4.70 -3.75 -7.75
C CYS A 30 4.05 -3.07 -8.96
N GLU A 31 3.90 -3.78 -10.09
CA GLU A 31 3.20 -3.28 -11.28
C GLU A 31 1.72 -2.99 -10.97
N MET A 32 1.01 -3.97 -10.42
CA MET A 32 -0.40 -3.82 -10.05
C MET A 32 -0.63 -2.64 -9.09
N LEU A 33 0.24 -2.46 -8.09
CA LEU A 33 0.14 -1.34 -7.14
C LEU A 33 0.36 0.02 -7.84
N ARG A 34 1.28 0.10 -8.81
CA ARG A 34 1.51 1.34 -9.57
C ARG A 34 0.33 1.69 -10.47
N GLU A 35 -0.28 0.69 -11.12
CA GLU A 35 -1.49 0.88 -11.94
C GLU A 35 -2.68 1.34 -11.10
N GLY A 36 -2.87 0.71 -9.93
CA GLY A 36 -3.86 1.13 -8.95
C GLY A 36 -3.64 2.57 -8.49
N GLN A 37 -2.39 2.96 -8.22
CA GLN A 37 -2.05 4.34 -7.88
C GLN A 37 -2.33 5.32 -9.03
N ALA A 38 -1.98 4.96 -10.27
CA ALA A 38 -2.14 5.84 -11.44
C ALA A 38 -3.61 6.09 -11.80
N SER A 39 -4.47 5.10 -11.57
CA SER A 39 -5.93 5.20 -11.81
C SER A 39 -6.70 5.88 -10.67
N HIS A 40 -6.06 6.08 -9.51
CA HIS A 40 -6.72 6.64 -8.35
C HIS A 40 -6.73 8.18 -8.39
N SER A 41 -7.92 8.78 -8.23
CA SER A 41 -8.11 10.24 -8.32
C SER A 41 -7.63 11.01 -7.07
N SER A 42 -7.32 10.30 -5.98
CA SER A 42 -6.80 10.93 -4.77
C SER A 42 -5.39 11.45 -4.98
N ARG A 43 -5.04 12.55 -4.31
CA ARG A 43 -3.69 13.11 -4.39
C ARG A 43 -2.66 12.14 -3.82
N VAL A 44 -1.76 11.68 -4.68
CA VAL A 44 -0.56 10.94 -4.28
C VAL A 44 0.35 11.86 -3.48
N VAL A 45 0.53 11.57 -2.20
CA VAL A 45 1.45 12.32 -1.33
C VAL A 45 2.83 11.69 -1.42
N THR A 46 3.79 12.43 -1.97
CA THR A 46 5.19 11.96 -2.05
C THR A 46 6.03 12.53 -0.90
N LYS A 47 7.13 11.86 -0.54
CA LYS A 47 8.09 12.36 0.45
C LYS A 47 8.62 13.75 0.09
N ALA A 48 8.92 13.98 -1.20
CA ALA A 48 9.34 15.29 -1.69
C ALA A 48 8.26 16.37 -1.46
N GLU A 49 7.00 16.03 -1.69
CA GLU A 49 5.87 16.94 -1.44
C GLU A 49 5.66 17.21 0.06
N LEU A 50 5.84 16.20 0.91
CA LEU A 50 5.82 16.36 2.37
C LEU A 50 6.93 17.30 2.85
N SER A 51 8.17 17.13 2.37
CA SER A 51 9.29 18.01 2.72
C SER A 51 9.04 19.47 2.33
N ARG A 52 8.46 19.71 1.13
CA ARG A 52 8.09 21.07 0.68
C ARG A 52 7.05 21.74 1.58
N ARG A 53 6.11 20.98 2.15
CA ARG A 53 5.11 21.51 3.09
C ARG A 53 5.69 21.84 4.45
N HIS A 54 6.62 21.03 4.93
CA HIS A 54 7.26 21.24 6.23
C HIS A 54 8.15 22.50 6.23
N THR A 55 8.73 22.85 5.08
CA THR A 55 9.59 24.04 4.94
C THR A 55 8.80 25.35 4.83
N ARG A 56 7.47 25.30 4.63
CA ARG A 56 6.59 26.47 4.49
C ARG A 56 5.79 26.80 5.77
N ARG A 57 6.07 26.11 6.88
CA ARG A 57 5.40 26.32 8.16
C ARG A 57 6.27 27.11 9.12
#